data_AF-A0A7V9UH23-F1
#
_entry.id   AF-A0A7V9UH23-F1
#
_cell.length_a   1.000
_cell.length_b   1.000
_cell.length_c   1.000
_cell.angle_alpha   90.00
_cell.angle_beta   90.00
_cell.angle_gamma   90.00
#
_symmetry.space_group_name_H-M   'P 1'
#
loop_
_entity.id
_entity.type
_entity.pdbx_description
1 polymer ?
#
loop_
_entity_poly.entity_id
_entity_poly.type
_entity_poly.pdbx_seq_one_letter_code
_entity_poly.pdbx_strand_id
1 'polypeptide(L)'
;MKRQPTSHDKEKKRLLPIHASLVNYPENYPWSSHRAYLLFDEYTWLTRDNVLKTFGSTQTEVITTYESFVLNGIGIEPLVDFKLGHSKGILGDEEFMDEFLETIDGIKRLEVQLSELISKVCNHFNLSETVLCAPGKSRL
;
A
#
# COMPACT_ATOMS: atom_id res chain seq x y z
N MET A 1 36.28 -9.37 -18.84
CA MET A 1 35.62 -8.69 -19.97
C MET A 1 34.34 -8.04 -19.45
N LYS A 2 34.41 -6.75 -19.05
CA LYS A 2 33.29 -6.04 -18.44
C LYS A 2 32.32 -5.66 -19.57
N ARG A 3 31.09 -6.20 -19.55
CA ARG A 3 30.04 -5.77 -20.47
C ARG A 3 29.71 -4.31 -20.15
N GLN A 4 29.80 -3.44 -21.15
CA GLN A 4 29.25 -2.09 -21.02
C GLN A 4 27.73 -2.18 -20.95
N PRO A 5 27.07 -1.46 -20.04
CA PRO A 5 25.62 -1.44 -19.98
C PRO A 5 25.08 -0.78 -21.25
N THR A 6 24.17 -1.49 -21.92
CA THR A 6 23.50 -0.99 -23.11
C THR A 6 22.48 0.08 -22.72
N SER A 7 22.27 1.05 -23.61
CA SER A 7 21.34 2.21 -23.52
C SER A 7 19.90 1.92 -23.07
N HIS A 8 19.54 0.64 -22.88
CA HIS A 8 18.21 0.20 -22.50
C HIS A 8 17.95 0.16 -20.99
N ASP A 9 18.97 0.42 -20.16
CA ASP A 9 18.87 0.47 -18.69
C ASP A 9 18.47 1.86 -18.17
N LYS A 10 17.70 2.61 -18.96
CA LYS A 10 17.00 3.80 -18.49
C LYS A 10 15.92 3.32 -17.53
N GLU A 11 16.28 3.25 -16.26
CA GLU A 11 15.43 3.67 -15.14
C GLU A 11 13.95 3.73 -15.52
N LYS A 12 13.18 2.69 -15.15
CA LYS A 12 11.74 2.84 -14.97
C LYS A 12 11.52 3.80 -13.79
N LYS A 13 11.79 5.08 -14.02
CA LYS A 13 11.50 6.18 -13.12
C LYS A 13 9.99 6.25 -13.01
N ARG A 14 9.47 6.17 -11.78
CA ARG A 14 8.03 6.31 -11.51
C ARG A 14 7.57 7.65 -12.11
N LEU A 15 6.79 7.61 -13.19
CA LEU A 15 6.29 8.81 -13.84
C LEU A 15 5.14 9.38 -13.00
N LEU A 16 5.42 10.42 -12.24
CA LEU A 16 4.37 11.23 -11.61
C LEU A 16 3.71 12.11 -12.69
N PRO A 17 2.41 12.42 -12.58
CA PRO A 17 1.70 13.25 -13.58
C PRO A 17 2.39 14.59 -13.89
N ILE A 18 3.01 15.19 -12.89
CA ILE A 18 3.78 16.44 -13.01
C ILE A 18 5.06 16.23 -13.83
N HIS A 19 5.79 15.13 -13.58
CA HIS A 19 6.98 14.79 -14.35
C HIS A 19 6.67 14.47 -15.81
N ALA A 20 5.48 13.93 -16.08
CA ALA A 20 4.98 13.70 -17.43
C ALA A 20 4.39 14.98 -18.08
N SER A 21 4.45 16.14 -17.41
CA SER A 21 3.86 17.40 -17.87
C SER A 21 2.36 17.31 -18.17
N LEU A 22 1.64 16.38 -17.52
CA LEU A 22 0.19 16.23 -17.67
C LEU A 22 -0.58 17.29 -16.88
N VAL A 23 -0.02 17.73 -15.76
CA VAL A 23 -0.57 18.77 -14.88
C VAL A 23 0.56 19.58 -14.25
N ASN A 24 0.29 20.83 -13.88
CA ASN A 24 1.25 21.70 -13.19
C ASN A 24 1.32 21.44 -11.68
N TYR A 25 0.20 21.01 -11.08
CA TYR A 25 0.08 20.77 -9.65
C TYR A 25 -0.59 19.41 -9.37
N PRO A 26 -0.22 18.69 -8.30
CA PRO A 26 -0.73 17.33 -8.06
C PRO A 26 -2.25 17.26 -7.91
N GLU A 27 -2.88 18.25 -7.30
CA GLU A 27 -4.33 18.35 -7.07
C GLU A 27 -5.15 18.53 -8.34
N ASN A 28 -4.51 18.94 -9.43
CA ASN A 28 -5.13 19.05 -10.75
C ASN A 28 -5.22 17.70 -11.47
N TYR A 29 -4.59 16.64 -10.94
CA TYR A 29 -4.70 15.31 -11.54
C TYR A 29 -5.88 14.53 -10.93
N PRO A 30 -7.00 14.39 -11.66
CA PRO A 30 -8.25 13.84 -11.11
C PRO A 30 -8.15 12.35 -10.77
N TRP A 31 -7.20 11.63 -11.36
CA TRP A 31 -7.01 10.19 -11.15
C TRP A 31 -5.96 9.88 -10.08
N SER A 32 -5.67 10.84 -9.19
CA SER A 32 -4.86 10.60 -7.99
C SER A 32 -5.70 10.65 -6.73
N SER A 33 -5.30 9.87 -5.72
CA SER A 33 -5.86 9.98 -4.38
C SER A 33 -5.50 11.30 -3.68
N HIS A 34 -4.53 12.07 -4.19
CA HIS A 34 -4.04 13.29 -3.55
C HIS A 34 -5.18 14.30 -3.27
N ARG A 35 -6.10 14.46 -4.22
CA ARG A 35 -7.30 15.29 -4.05
C ARG A 35 -8.17 14.83 -2.88
N ALA A 36 -8.32 13.52 -2.73
CA ALA A 36 -8.98 12.99 -1.55
C ALA A 36 -8.22 13.43 -0.31
N TYR A 37 -6.90 13.23 -0.22
CA TYR A 37 -6.11 13.63 0.95
C TYR A 37 -6.16 15.12 1.30
N LEU A 38 -6.42 16.01 0.34
CA LEU A 38 -6.68 17.44 0.56
C LEU A 38 -8.13 17.79 0.96
N LEU A 39 -8.99 16.78 1.16
CA LEU A 39 -10.44 16.92 1.41
C LEU A 39 -11.23 17.53 0.24
N PHE A 40 -10.73 17.48 -1.00
CA PHE A 40 -11.50 17.94 -2.16
C PHE A 40 -12.51 16.91 -2.65
N ASP A 41 -12.17 15.62 -2.52
CA ASP A 41 -13.03 14.51 -2.90
C ASP A 41 -13.20 13.54 -1.73
N GLU A 42 -14.37 12.91 -1.62
CA GLU A 42 -14.67 11.92 -0.59
C GLU A 42 -15.01 10.57 -1.24
N TYR A 43 -14.40 9.51 -0.73
CA TYR A 43 -14.61 8.14 -1.20
C TYR A 43 -14.92 7.25 0.00
N THR A 44 -16.07 6.59 -0.01
CA THR A 44 -16.55 5.74 1.11
C THR A 44 -15.64 4.55 1.42
N TRP A 45 -14.81 4.14 0.46
CA TRP A 45 -13.86 3.04 0.58
C TRP A 45 -12.45 3.49 1.01
N LEU A 46 -12.20 4.80 1.15
CA LEU A 46 -10.87 5.34 1.44
C LEU A 46 -10.78 5.87 2.87
N THR A 47 -10.10 5.12 3.74
CA THR A 47 -9.74 5.58 5.09
C THR A 47 -8.46 6.40 5.04
N ARG A 48 -8.53 7.67 5.47
CA ARG A 48 -7.40 8.62 5.41
C ARG A 48 -6.80 8.93 6.77
N ASP A 49 -7.58 8.75 7.83
CA ASP A 49 -7.23 9.18 9.18
C ASP A 49 -5.90 8.61 9.66
N ASN A 50 -5.62 7.34 9.35
CA ASN A 50 -4.38 6.69 9.80
C ASN A 50 -3.13 7.38 9.25
N VAL A 51 -3.19 7.85 8.00
CA VAL A 51 -2.08 8.56 7.36
C VAL A 51 -2.10 10.02 7.77
N LEU A 52 -3.26 10.66 7.74
CA LEU A 52 -3.38 12.10 8.04
C LEU A 52 -3.01 12.44 9.49
N LYS A 53 -3.24 11.53 10.45
CA LYS A 53 -2.84 11.69 11.85
C LYS A 53 -1.33 11.87 12.06
N THR A 54 -0.48 11.45 11.11
CA THR A 54 0.97 11.65 11.23
C THR A 54 1.39 13.08 10.89
N PHE A 55 0.49 13.90 10.33
CA PHE A 55 0.79 15.26 9.84
C PHE A 55 0.29 16.38 10.76
N GLY A 56 -0.39 16.06 11.87
CA GLY A 56 -0.88 17.07 12.81
C GLY A 56 -2.04 16.57 13.66
N SER A 57 -2.50 17.44 14.56
CA SER A 57 -3.62 17.15 15.47
C SER A 57 -4.91 17.85 15.07
N THR A 58 -4.82 18.94 14.29
CA THR A 58 -5.99 19.69 13.82
C THR A 58 -6.15 19.56 12.30
N GLN A 59 -7.38 19.62 11.80
CA GLN A 59 -7.65 19.47 10.36
C GLN A 59 -6.85 20.45 9.50
N THR A 60 -6.78 21.73 9.89
CA THR A 60 -6.05 22.76 9.14
C THR A 60 -4.55 22.48 9.10
N GLU A 61 -3.97 22.08 10.23
CA GLU A 61 -2.55 21.72 10.35
C GLU A 61 -2.22 20.50 9.50
N VAL A 62 -3.05 19.46 9.61
CA VAL A 62 -2.90 18.20 8.87
C VAL A 62 -2.87 18.44 7.36
N ILE A 63 -3.81 19.22 6.82
CA ILE A 63 -3.88 19.49 5.37
C ILE A 63 -2.65 20.27 4.93
N THR A 64 -2.34 21.37 5.62
CA THR A 64 -1.21 22.25 5.27
C THR A 64 0.11 21.49 5.30
N THR A 65 0.32 20.66 6.32
CA THR A 65 1.56 19.89 6.51
C THR A 65 1.65 18.75 5.50
N TYR A 66 0.56 18.03 5.24
CA TYR A 66 0.50 17.00 4.22
C TYR A 66 0.74 17.57 2.81
N GLU A 67 0.09 18.67 2.45
CA GLU A 67 0.25 19.33 1.16
C GLU A 67 1.70 19.78 0.97
N SER A 68 2.27 20.44 1.98
CA SER A 68 3.67 20.86 1.98
C SER A 68 4.62 19.67 1.83
N PHE A 69 4.35 18.55 2.52
CA PHE A 69 5.15 17.32 2.39
C PHE A 69 5.13 16.78 0.95
N VAL A 70 3.96 16.71 0.31
CA VAL A 70 3.84 16.22 -1.08
C VAL A 70 4.55 17.16 -2.04
N LEU A 71 4.34 18.47 -1.91
CA LEU A 71 4.97 19.46 -2.79
C LEU A 71 6.49 19.48 -2.66
N ASN A 72 7.01 19.39 -1.43
CA ASN A 72 8.46 19.29 -1.19
C ASN A 72 9.07 17.99 -1.72
N GLY A 73 8.27 16.92 -1.87
CA GLY A 73 8.73 15.66 -2.45
C GLY A 73 8.82 15.66 -3.98
N ILE A 74 8.33 16.69 -4.67
CA ILE A 74 8.36 16.74 -6.15
C ILE A 74 9.80 16.88 -6.63
N GLY A 75 10.23 15.97 -7.50
CA GLY A 75 11.59 15.98 -8.06
C GLY A 75 12.67 15.43 -7.14
N ILE A 76 12.34 15.04 -5.90
CA ILE A 76 13.24 14.30 -5.02
C ILE A 76 13.19 12.82 -5.42
N GLU A 77 14.35 12.23 -5.67
CA GLU A 77 14.44 10.79 -5.88
C GLU A 77 14.18 10.06 -4.55
N PRO A 78 13.40 8.97 -4.56
CA PRO A 78 13.15 8.24 -3.34
C PRO A 78 14.47 7.77 -2.73
N LEU A 79 14.68 8.09 -1.45
CA LEU A 79 15.79 7.53 -0.65
C LEU A 79 15.72 6.00 -0.56
N VAL A 80 14.51 5.45 -0.69
CA VAL A 80 14.25 4.01 -0.65
C VAL A 80 14.33 3.44 -2.06
N ASP A 81 15.29 2.53 -2.28
CA ASP A 81 15.32 1.74 -3.51
C ASP A 81 14.21 0.69 -3.46
N PHE A 82 13.10 0.99 -4.11
CA PHE A 82 11.96 0.07 -4.24
C PHE A 82 12.31 -1.22 -5.02
N LYS A 83 13.49 -1.30 -5.66
CA LYS A 83 14.00 -2.54 -6.28
C LYS A 83 14.61 -3.49 -5.26
N LEU A 84 15.04 -2.98 -4.09
CA LEU A 84 15.54 -3.78 -2.97
C LEU A 84 14.42 -4.35 -2.10
N GLY A 85 13.22 -4.53 -2.65
CA GLY A 85 12.15 -5.24 -1.96
C GLY A 85 12.68 -6.59 -1.47
N HIS A 86 12.69 -6.77 -0.14
CA HIS A 86 13.17 -8.02 0.44
C HIS A 86 12.23 -9.17 0.03
N SER A 87 12.75 -10.40 0.06
CA SER A 87 12.08 -11.62 -0.43
C SER A 87 10.67 -11.90 0.16
N LYS A 88 10.27 -11.15 1.20
CA LYS A 88 8.96 -11.24 1.86
C LYS A 88 7.99 -10.11 1.47
N GLY A 89 8.33 -9.24 0.51
CA GLY A 89 7.46 -8.14 0.07
C GLY A 89 7.41 -6.96 1.05
N ILE A 90 8.46 -6.79 1.86
CA ILE A 90 8.60 -5.71 2.84
C ILE A 90 9.61 -4.69 2.30
N LEU A 91 9.33 -3.41 2.56
CA LEU A 91 10.16 -2.27 2.18
C LEU A 91 10.54 -1.50 3.44
N GLY A 92 11.83 -1.21 3.58
CA GLY A 92 12.42 -0.50 4.73
C GLY A 92 13.95 -0.55 4.65
N ASP A 93 14.61 0.13 5.57
CA ASP A 93 16.05 -0.06 5.79
C ASP A 93 16.32 -1.35 6.59
N GLU A 94 17.59 -1.72 6.73
CA GLU A 94 17.98 -2.96 7.44
C GLU A 94 17.52 -2.95 8.90
N GLU A 95 17.58 -1.81 9.58
CA GLU A 95 17.17 -1.67 10.99
C GLU A 95 15.67 -1.92 11.17
N PHE A 96 14.84 -1.29 10.32
CA PHE A 96 13.41 -1.54 10.29
C PHE A 96 13.09 -3.01 9.98
N MET A 97 13.85 -3.61 9.05
CA MET A 97 13.65 -5.00 8.67
C MET A 97 13.91 -5.96 9.83
N ASP A 98 15.00 -5.77 10.58
CA ASP A 98 15.33 -6.61 11.72
C ASP A 98 14.25 -6.51 12.82
N GLU A 99 13.83 -5.29 13.18
CA GLU A 99 12.76 -5.07 14.16
C GLU A 99 11.42 -5.70 13.70
N PHE A 100 11.07 -5.51 12.43
CA PHE A 100 9.84 -6.04 11.87
C PHE A 100 9.86 -7.57 11.80
N LEU A 101 10.99 -8.17 11.41
CA LEU A 101 11.16 -9.62 11.34
C LEU A 101 11.05 -10.28 12.72
N GLU A 102 11.66 -9.68 13.75
CA GLU A 102 11.52 -10.14 15.14
C GLU A 102 10.05 -10.08 15.61
N THR A 103 9.36 -9.00 15.26
CA THR A 103 7.95 -8.80 15.62
C THR A 103 7.05 -9.86 14.98
N ILE A 104 7.23 -10.15 13.69
CA ILE A 104 6.41 -11.15 12.98
C ILE A 104 6.76 -12.58 13.35
N ASP A 105 8.01 -12.88 13.67
CA ASP A 105 8.41 -14.22 14.11
C ASP A 105 7.83 -14.51 15.52
N GLY A 106 7.58 -13.48 16.32
CA GLY A 106 6.80 -13.56 17.56
C GLY A 106 5.29 -13.78 17.36
N ILE A 107 4.75 -13.54 16.17
CA ILE A 107 3.34 -13.83 15.86
C ILE A 107 3.18 -15.34 15.76
N LYS A 108 2.60 -15.91 16.81
CA LYS A 108 2.26 -17.33 16.89
C LYS A 108 1.38 -17.72 15.71
N ARG A 109 1.95 -18.40 14.72
CA ARG A 109 1.17 -18.97 13.62
C ARG A 109 0.20 -19.97 14.22
N LEU A 110 -1.08 -19.70 14.09
CA LEU A 110 -2.10 -20.68 14.40
C LEU A 110 -1.96 -21.79 13.35
N GLU A 111 -1.43 -22.93 13.76
CA GLU A 111 -1.49 -24.16 12.97
C GLU A 111 -2.93 -24.66 12.98
N VAL A 112 -3.77 -24.08 12.11
CA VAL A 112 -5.14 -24.53 11.93
C VAL A 112 -5.15 -25.62 10.88
N GLN A 113 -5.62 -26.81 11.26
CA GLN A 113 -5.89 -27.87 10.30
C GLN A 113 -7.03 -27.43 9.38
N LEU A 114 -6.90 -27.67 8.08
CA LEU A 114 -7.89 -27.25 7.08
C LEU A 114 -9.30 -27.73 7.43
N SER A 115 -9.43 -28.95 7.96
CA SER A 115 -10.69 -29.53 8.44
C SER A 115 -11.32 -28.75 9.60
N GLU A 116 -10.51 -28.25 10.53
CA GLU A 116 -10.97 -27.42 11.66
C GLU A 116 -11.46 -26.06 11.15
N LEU A 117 -10.73 -25.46 10.20
CA LEU A 117 -11.12 -24.19 9.60
C LEU A 117 -12.45 -24.34 8.84
N ILE A 118 -12.59 -25.37 8.01
CA ILE A 118 -13.83 -25.68 7.30
C ILE A 118 -14.99 -25.85 8.29
N SER A 119 -14.79 -26.62 9.36
CA SER A 119 -15.81 -26.84 10.39
C SER A 119 -16.23 -25.54 11.08
N LYS A 120 -15.27 -24.67 11.45
CA LYS A 120 -15.57 -23.38 12.08
C LYS A 120 -16.32 -22.44 11.15
N VAL A 121 -15.92 -22.37 9.88
CA VAL A 121 -16.60 -21.53 8.88
C VAL A 121 -18.02 -22.02 8.62
N CYS A 122 -18.19 -23.34 8.42
CA CYS A 122 -19.51 -23.98 8.27
C CYS A 122 -20.42 -23.68 9.47
N ASN A 123 -19.91 -23.81 10.70
CA ASN A 123 -20.69 -23.50 11.90
C ASN A 123 -21.03 -22.01 12.03
N HIS A 124 -20.09 -21.12 11.71
CA HIS A 124 -20.30 -19.67 11.86
C HIS A 124 -21.34 -19.13 10.87
N PHE A 125 -21.27 -19.57 9.61
CA PHE A 125 -22.22 -19.15 8.56
C PHE A 125 -23.43 -20.08 8.44
N ASN A 126 -23.53 -21.11 9.30
CA ASN A 126 -24.58 -22.12 9.28
C ASN A 126 -24.73 -22.82 7.91
N LEU A 127 -23.60 -23.15 7.29
CA LEU A 127 -23.47 -23.77 5.97
C LEU A 127 -22.98 -25.22 6.11
N SER A 128 -23.33 -26.07 5.14
CA SER A 128 -22.74 -27.40 5.00
C SER A 128 -21.52 -27.37 4.07
N GLU A 129 -20.57 -28.28 4.30
CA GLU A 129 -19.36 -28.40 3.47
C GLU A 129 -19.68 -28.65 1.99
N THR A 130 -20.80 -29.33 1.71
CA THR A 130 -21.31 -29.55 0.35
C THR A 130 -21.65 -28.25 -0.39
N VAL A 131 -22.09 -27.21 0.31
CA VAL A 131 -22.37 -25.88 -0.26
C VAL A 131 -21.06 -25.15 -0.57
N LEU A 132 -20.04 -25.31 0.30
CA LEU A 132 -18.70 -24.75 0.06
C LEU A 132 -18.00 -25.37 -1.15
N CYS A 133 -18.30 -26.61 -1.51
CA CYS A 133 -17.69 -27.32 -2.64
C CYS A 133 -18.48 -27.20 -3.95
N ALA A 134 -19.67 -26.60 -3.94
CA ALA A 134 -20.48 -26.46 -5.15
C ALA A 134 -19.82 -25.51 -6.18
N PRO A 135 -19.79 -25.86 -7.49
CA PRO A 135 -19.40 -24.94 -8.56
C PRO A 135 -20.42 -23.78 -8.68
N GLY A 136 -19.95 -22.59 -9.07
CA GLY A 136 -20.63 -21.29 -8.85
C GLY A 136 -22.04 -21.11 -9.44
N LYS A 137 -22.72 -20.07 -8.90
CA LYS A 137 -24.16 -19.67 -8.91
C LYS A 137 -25.06 -20.23 -7.80
N SER A 138 -24.62 -21.25 -7.05
CA SER A 138 -25.34 -21.75 -5.86
C SER A 138 -24.62 -21.48 -4.53
N ARG A 139 -23.50 -20.75 -4.54
CA ARG A 139 -22.90 -20.19 -3.32
C ARG A 139 -23.57 -18.86 -3.03
N LEU A 140 -24.19 -18.78 -1.86
CA LEU A 140 -24.81 -17.58 -1.28
C LEU A 140 -23.80 -16.44 -1.17
#